data_AF-A0A171ATY4-F1
#
_entry.id   AF-A0A171ATY4-F1
#
_cell.length_a   1.000
_cell.length_b   1.000
_cell.length_c   1.000
_cell.angle_alpha   90.00
_cell.angle_beta   90.00
_cell.angle_gamma   90.00
#
_symmetry.space_group_name_H-M   'P 1'
#
loop_
_entity.id
_entity.type
_entity.pdbx_description
1 polymer ?
#
loop_
_entity_poly.entity_id
_entity_poly.type
_entity_poly.pdbx_seq_one_letter_code
_entity_poly.pdbx_strand_id
1 'polypeptide(L)'
;DLLEKANDVVNVSKTITANGQFISQLVSSMKLENYFTYSGSLTTSPYSTNVIWIVLRNPLTVSSEQLASLRKLKSDKGDSITENFRAIQTLDG
;
A
#
# COMPACT_ATOMS: atom_id res chain seq x y z
N ASP A 1 9.56 9.43 -9.29
CA ASP A 1 8.39 9.07 -8.45
C ASP A 1 8.73 7.84 -7.57
N LEU A 2 8.10 7.65 -6.41
CA LEU A 2 8.24 6.41 -5.61
C LEU A 2 7.71 5.19 -6.38
N LEU A 3 6.61 5.35 -7.13
CA LEU A 3 5.98 4.26 -7.87
C LEU A 3 6.84 3.80 -9.05
N GLU A 4 7.62 4.69 -9.66
CA GLU A 4 8.56 4.33 -10.72
C GLU A 4 9.72 3.46 -10.21
N LYS A 5 10.17 3.71 -8.98
CA LYS A 5 11.23 2.93 -8.32
C LYS A 5 10.84 1.48 -8.04
N ALA A 6 9.54 1.14 -8.13
CA ALA A 6 9.10 -0.25 -8.05
C ALA A 6 9.76 -1.13 -9.14
N ASN A 7 10.11 -0.56 -10.30
CA ASN A 7 10.80 -1.29 -11.36
C ASN A 7 12.22 -1.76 -10.95
N ASP A 8 12.84 -1.16 -9.94
CA ASP A 8 14.18 -1.52 -9.47
C ASP A 8 14.16 -2.67 -8.44
N VAL A 9 12.98 -2.96 -7.87
CA VAL A 9 12.77 -3.94 -6.78
C VAL A 9 11.76 -5.04 -7.16
N VAL A 10 11.74 -5.42 -8.43
CA VAL A 10 10.78 -6.42 -8.95
C VAL A 10 10.88 -7.78 -8.26
N ASN A 11 12.10 -8.22 -7.91
CA ASN A 11 12.33 -9.52 -7.30
C ASN A 11 12.38 -9.43 -5.79
N VAL A 12 11.97 -10.51 -5.11
CA VAL A 12 12.00 -10.62 -3.65
C VAL A 12 13.41 -10.41 -3.10
N SER A 13 13.48 -9.83 -1.91
CA SER A 13 14.71 -9.51 -1.17
C SER A 13 15.62 -8.46 -1.83
N LYS A 14 15.15 -7.76 -2.87
CA LYS A 14 15.80 -6.53 -3.35
C LYS A 14 15.36 -5.33 -2.53
N THR A 15 16.34 -4.52 -2.16
CA THR A 15 16.14 -3.25 -1.46
C THR A 15 16.83 -2.15 -2.23
N ILE A 16 16.20 -0.98 -2.29
CA ILE A 16 16.82 0.25 -2.80
C ILE A 16 16.91 1.27 -1.68
N THR A 17 18.03 1.99 -1.63
CA THR A 17 18.17 3.16 -0.77
C THR A 17 17.86 4.40 -1.57
N ALA A 18 16.90 5.17 -1.10
CA ALA A 18 16.43 6.37 -1.77
C ALA A 18 16.38 7.52 -0.77
N ASN A 19 17.18 8.56 -1.02
CA ASN A 19 17.13 9.79 -0.23
C ASN A 19 16.05 10.71 -0.81
N GLY A 20 15.09 11.18 0.00
CA GLY A 20 14.01 12.08 -0.45
C GLY A 20 12.85 12.22 0.54
N GLN A 21 11.95 13.17 0.26
CA GLN A 21 10.73 13.43 1.06
C GLN A 21 9.51 12.66 0.51
N PHE A 22 9.57 11.33 0.47
CA PHE A 22 8.57 10.48 -0.20
C PHE A 22 7.14 10.58 0.36
N ILE A 23 7.00 10.86 1.65
CA ILE A 23 5.68 11.03 2.25
C ILE A 23 5.11 12.41 1.93
N SER A 24 5.96 13.45 1.88
CA SER A 24 5.52 14.82 1.60
C SER A 24 4.82 14.95 0.25
N GLN A 25 5.36 14.30 -0.81
CA GLN A 25 4.77 14.31 -2.15
C GLN A 25 3.33 13.76 -2.17
N LEU A 26 3.03 12.77 -1.31
CA LEU A 26 1.69 12.20 -1.21
C LEU A 26 0.82 13.10 -0.34
N VAL A 27 1.31 13.51 0.84
CA VAL A 27 0.56 14.32 1.80
C VAL A 27 0.09 15.64 1.19
N SER A 28 0.90 16.30 0.37
CA SER A 28 0.50 17.53 -0.34
C SER A 28 -0.69 17.33 -1.30
N SER A 29 -0.91 16.10 -1.77
CA SER A 29 -2.01 15.75 -2.67
C SER A 29 -3.21 15.12 -1.94
N MET A 30 -3.07 14.79 -0.65
CA MET A 30 -4.11 14.14 0.14
C MET A 30 -5.12 15.15 0.68
N LYS A 31 -6.42 14.81 0.58
CA LYS A 31 -7.50 15.54 1.25
C LYS A 31 -7.77 14.93 2.62
N LEU A 32 -7.19 15.51 3.67
CA LEU A 32 -7.22 14.97 5.04
C LEU A 32 -8.49 15.34 5.84
N GLU A 33 -9.34 16.21 5.29
CA GLU A 33 -10.52 16.76 5.97
C GLU A 33 -11.62 15.72 6.26
N ASN A 34 -11.67 14.64 5.47
CA ASN A 34 -12.71 13.61 5.56
C ASN A 34 -12.10 12.22 5.64
N TYR A 35 -12.34 11.52 6.74
CA TYR A 35 -11.87 10.15 6.97
C TYR A 35 -12.88 9.35 7.79
N PHE A 36 -12.76 8.03 7.71
CA PHE A 36 -13.40 7.08 8.61
C PHE A 36 -12.34 6.54 9.58
N THR A 37 -12.73 6.26 10.83
CA THR A 37 -11.81 5.70 11.83
C THR A 37 -12.46 4.56 12.59
N TYR A 38 -11.70 3.53 12.91
CA TYR A 38 -12.16 2.38 13.70
C TYR A 38 -10.99 1.64 14.36
N SER A 39 -11.26 1.01 15.50
CA SER A 39 -10.33 0.04 16.09
C SER A 39 -10.43 -1.29 15.35
N GLY A 40 -9.31 -1.86 14.94
CA GLY A 40 -9.26 -3.08 14.15
C GLY A 40 -7.99 -3.88 14.33
N SER A 41 -7.73 -4.76 13.37
CA SER A 41 -6.57 -5.66 13.38
C SER A 41 -5.57 -5.36 12.26
N LEU A 42 -4.39 -5.97 12.37
CA LEU A 42 -3.49 -6.17 11.24
C LEU A 42 -4.20 -6.98 10.13
N THR A 43 -3.96 -6.63 8.87
CA THR A 43 -4.50 -7.36 7.70
C THR A 43 -3.65 -8.58 7.32
N THR A 44 -2.56 -8.81 8.04
CA THR A 44 -1.64 -9.94 7.87
C THR A 44 -1.42 -10.59 9.23
N SER A 45 -1.12 -11.89 9.25
CA SER A 45 -0.75 -12.62 10.47
C SER A 45 0.27 -11.84 11.30
N PRO A 46 0.12 -11.73 12.63
CA PRO A 46 -0.80 -12.49 13.51
C PRO A 46 -2.21 -11.90 13.71
N TYR A 47 -2.65 -10.94 12.88
CA TYR A 47 -3.99 -10.33 12.97
C TYR A 47 -4.32 -9.68 14.32
N SER A 48 -3.33 -9.18 15.05
CA SER A 48 -3.51 -8.54 16.36
C SER A 48 -4.48 -7.35 16.26
N THR A 49 -5.44 -7.27 17.20
CA THR A 49 -6.49 -6.24 17.28
C THR A 49 -6.03 -5.02 18.07
N ASN A 50 -4.94 -4.40 17.64
CA ASN A 50 -4.29 -3.28 18.32
C ASN A 50 -4.02 -2.09 17.38
N VAL A 51 -4.84 -1.95 16.34
CA VAL A 51 -4.68 -0.91 15.30
C VAL A 51 -5.85 0.05 15.36
N ILE A 52 -5.57 1.36 15.32
CA ILE A 52 -6.58 2.39 15.01
C ILE A 52 -6.37 2.75 13.54
N TRP A 53 -7.35 2.40 12.70
CA TRP A 53 -7.31 2.67 11.27
C TRP A 53 -7.84 4.06 10.97
N ILE A 54 -7.15 4.80 10.08
CA ILE A 54 -7.63 6.05 9.48
C ILE A 54 -7.75 5.81 7.98
N VAL A 55 -8.98 5.80 7.47
CA VAL A 55 -9.27 5.58 6.05
C VAL A 55 -9.73 6.89 5.43
N LEU A 56 -8.87 7.50 4.61
CA LEU A 56 -9.19 8.75 3.90
C LEU A 56 -10.36 8.52 2.94
N ARG A 57 -11.33 9.45 2.92
CA ARG A 57 -12.51 9.35 2.04
C ARG A 57 -12.18 9.54 0.56
N ASN A 58 -11.18 10.39 0.26
CA ASN A 58 -10.84 10.74 -1.11
C ASN A 58 -9.61 9.94 -1.57
N PRO A 59 -9.70 9.17 -2.67
CA PRO A 59 -8.56 8.45 -3.20
C PRO A 59 -7.55 9.38 -3.86
N LEU A 60 -6.28 8.96 -3.87
CA LEU A 60 -5.26 9.55 -4.74
C LEU A 60 -5.31 8.88 -6.11
N THR A 61 -5.23 9.67 -7.16
CA THR A 61 -5.19 9.17 -8.54
C THR A 61 -3.78 8.71 -8.91
N VAL A 62 -3.69 7.59 -9.62
CA VAL A 62 -2.46 7.09 -10.23
C VAL A 62 -2.67 6.87 -11.72
N SER A 63 -1.60 7.04 -12.50
CA SER A 63 -1.57 6.75 -13.93
C SER A 63 -1.57 5.24 -14.21
N SER A 64 -1.88 4.86 -15.44
CA SER A 64 -1.86 3.46 -15.87
C SER A 64 -0.44 2.88 -15.85
N GLU A 65 0.56 3.70 -16.16
CA GLU A 65 1.98 3.36 -16.20
C GLU A 65 2.53 3.07 -14.80
N GLN A 66 2.14 3.88 -13.81
CA GLN A 66 2.47 3.63 -12.40
C GLN A 66 1.83 2.33 -11.92
N LEU A 67 0.55 2.10 -12.23
CA LEU A 67 -0.14 0.85 -11.88
C LEU A 67 0.51 -0.37 -12.56
N ALA A 68 0.90 -0.24 -13.82
CA ALA A 68 1.60 -1.29 -14.55
C ALA A 68 2.96 -1.64 -13.91
N SER A 69 3.65 -0.65 -13.33
CA SER A 69 4.92 -0.89 -12.62
C SER A 69 4.72 -1.74 -11.36
N LEU A 70 3.65 -1.50 -10.59
CA LEU A 70 3.30 -2.33 -9.42
C LEU A 70 2.94 -3.76 -9.81
N ARG A 71 2.26 -3.97 -10.94
CA ARG A 71 1.84 -5.31 -11.43
C ARG A 71 2.99 -6.18 -11.94
N LYS A 72 4.21 -5.64 -12.04
CA LYS A 72 5.41 -6.41 -12.41
C LYS A 72 6.05 -7.12 -11.22
N LEU A 73 5.74 -6.70 -9.99
CA LEU A 73 6.37 -7.23 -8.77
C LEU A 73 6.15 -8.74 -8.63
N LYS A 74 7.18 -9.44 -8.15
CA LYS A 74 7.19 -10.90 -8.02
C LYS A 74 7.09 -11.34 -6.56
N SER A 75 6.39 -12.46 -6.36
CA SER A 75 6.32 -13.19 -5.09
C SER A 75 7.60 -13.98 -4.83
N ASP A 76 7.69 -14.56 -3.64
CA ASP A 76 8.77 -15.47 -3.23
C ASP A 76 8.86 -16.73 -4.11
N LYS A 77 7.76 -17.08 -4.78
CA LYS A 77 7.67 -18.17 -5.75
C LYS A 77 8.10 -17.76 -7.16
N GLY A 78 8.41 -16.48 -7.40
CA GLY A 78 8.80 -15.95 -8.72
C GLY A 78 7.61 -15.58 -9.62
N ASP A 79 6.38 -15.91 -9.21
CA ASP A 79 5.16 -15.53 -9.90
C ASP A 79 4.80 -14.07 -9.67
N SER A 80 4.11 -13.44 -10.62
CA SER A 80 3.65 -12.06 -10.46
C SER A 80 2.64 -11.95 -9.32
N ILE A 81 2.77 -10.92 -8.49
CA ILE A 81 1.79 -10.62 -7.45
C ILE A 81 0.55 -10.04 -8.12
N THR A 82 -0.52 -10.83 -8.18
CA THR A 82 -1.82 -10.39 -8.70
C THR A 82 -2.75 -9.90 -7.61
N GLU A 83 -2.64 -10.46 -6.40
CA GLU A 83 -3.48 -10.15 -5.25
C GLU A 83 -2.67 -10.25 -3.96
N ASN A 84 -2.74 -9.21 -3.12
CA ASN A 84 -2.05 -9.13 -1.84
C ASN A 84 -2.92 -8.43 -0.78
N PHE A 85 -4.23 -8.66 -0.83
CA PHE A 85 -5.21 -8.13 0.11
C PHE A 85 -5.85 -9.27 0.91
N ARG A 86 -6.40 -8.92 2.08
CA ARG A 86 -7.22 -9.83 2.90
C ARG A 86 -8.70 -9.57 2.58
N ALA A 87 -9.51 -10.62 2.54
CA ALA A 87 -10.96 -10.49 2.38
C ALA A 87 -11.57 -9.62 3.50
N ILE A 88 -12.64 -8.88 3.18
CA ILE A 88 -13.37 -8.04 4.13
C ILE A 88 -13.87 -8.91 5.30
N GLN A 89 -13.77 -8.38 6.50
CA GLN A 89 -14.27 -9.02 7.72
C GLN A 89 -15.56 -8.31 8.17
N THR A 90 -16.39 -9.04 8.90
CA THR A 90 -17.58 -8.51 9.58
C THR A 90 -17.20 -7.44 10.60
N LEU A 91 -18.11 -6.48 10.80
CA LEU A 91 -18.00 -5.54 11.92
C LEU A 91 -18.18 -6.34 13.22
N ASP A 92 -17.36 -6.05 14.23
CA ASP A 92 -17.30 -6.71 15.54
C ASP A 92 -16.65 -8.12 15.60
N GLY A 93 -16.20 -8.65 14.45
CA GLY A 93 -15.58 -9.99 14.39
C GLY A 93 -16.63 -11.09 14.30
#